data_AF-A0A961KJM5-F1
#
_entry.id   AF-A0A961KJM5-F1
#
_cell.length_a   1.000
_cell.length_b   1.000
_cell.length_c   1.000
_cell.angle_alpha   90.00
_cell.angle_beta   90.00
_cell.angle_gamma   90.00
#
_symmetry.space_group_name_H-M   'P 1'
#
loop_
_entity.id
_entity.type
_entity.pdbx_description
1 polymer ?
#
loop_
_entity_poly.entity_id
_entity_poly.type
_entity_poly.pdbx_seq_one_letter_code
_entity_poly.pdbx_strand_id
1 'polypeptide(L)'
;MQGLNLARKRMICVCGAGGKTSLIFALAREFAAMGENVLITATTRLGRHECQGRFRVAKAQGAGALVALASTLVPGGDVVIACSGPDPGGEKLVGFPPETLDAVFRAGVFD
;
A
#
# COMPACT_ATOMS: atom_id res chain seq x y z
N MET A 1 -18.19 -3.65 -21.20
CA MET A 1 -17.29 -2.93 -20.28
C MET A 1 -16.10 -3.85 -20.04
N GLN A 2 -14.96 -3.58 -20.67
CA GLN A 2 -13.80 -4.49 -20.65
C GLN A 2 -13.01 -4.22 -19.36
N GLY A 3 -13.27 -5.04 -18.34
CA GLY A 3 -12.50 -5.06 -17.10
C GLY A 3 -11.12 -5.64 -17.36
N LEU A 4 -10.10 -4.96 -16.85
CA LEU A 4 -8.71 -5.39 -16.90
C LEU A 4 -8.63 -6.74 -16.16
N ASN A 5 -8.68 -7.85 -16.91
CA ASN A 5 -8.64 -9.22 -16.37
C ASN A 5 -7.22 -9.51 -15.92
N LEU A 6 -6.94 -9.02 -14.73
CA LEU A 6 -5.64 -9.17 -14.15
C LEU A 6 -5.69 -10.43 -13.33
N ALA A 7 -5.20 -11.50 -13.95
CA ALA A 7 -4.83 -12.72 -13.25
C ALA A 7 -4.19 -12.32 -11.92
N ARG A 8 -4.69 -13.00 -10.87
CA ARG A 8 -4.37 -12.81 -9.46
C ARG A 8 -3.00 -12.19 -9.34
N LYS A 9 -2.93 -11.18 -8.46
CA LYS A 9 -1.71 -10.88 -7.76
C LYS A 9 -0.74 -9.92 -8.54
N ARG A 10 -0.62 -8.64 -8.09
CA ARG A 10 0.20 -7.56 -8.72
C ARG A 10 0.65 -6.44 -7.76
N MET A 11 1.87 -5.94 -7.96
CA MET A 11 2.30 -4.60 -7.52
C MET A 11 1.88 -3.51 -8.53
N ILE A 12 1.15 -2.50 -8.07
CA ILE A 12 0.72 -1.35 -8.89
C ILE A 12 1.42 -0.08 -8.39
N CYS A 13 2.25 0.51 -9.25
CA CYS A 13 2.94 1.77 -8.96
C CYS A 13 2.24 2.94 -9.68
N VAL A 14 1.75 3.91 -8.92
CA VAL A 14 1.10 5.12 -9.47
C VAL A 14 2.09 6.30 -9.45
N CYS A 15 2.48 6.77 -10.63
CA CYS A 15 3.42 7.88 -10.83
C CYS A 15 2.74 9.06 -11.55
N GLY A 16 3.23 10.30 -11.35
CA GLY A 16 2.70 11.50 -12.01
C GLY A 16 2.35 12.66 -11.07
N ALA A 17 1.76 13.73 -11.60
CA ALA A 17 1.38 14.92 -10.84
C ALA A 17 -0.12 14.89 -10.42
N GLY A 18 -0.40 15.17 -9.14
CA GLY A 18 -1.76 15.26 -8.60
C GLY A 18 -2.53 13.93 -8.48
N GLY A 19 -3.54 13.87 -7.60
CA GLY A 19 -4.57 12.80 -7.57
C GLY A 19 -4.14 11.36 -7.20
N LYS A 20 -2.84 11.07 -7.12
CA LYS A 20 -2.32 9.70 -6.88
C LYS A 20 -2.91 9.04 -5.63
N THR A 21 -2.90 9.75 -4.51
CA THR A 21 -3.42 9.24 -3.23
C THR A 21 -4.91 8.87 -3.33
N SER A 22 -5.72 9.74 -3.95
CA SER A 22 -7.13 9.48 -4.18
C SER A 22 -7.37 8.26 -5.09
N LEU A 23 -6.59 8.14 -6.17
CA LEU A 23 -6.67 7.00 -7.08
C LEU A 23 -6.28 5.68 -6.38
N ILE A 24 -5.18 5.69 -5.63
CA ILE A 24 -4.71 4.53 -4.85
C ILE A 24 -5.80 4.07 -3.89
N PHE A 25 -6.47 5.00 -3.20
CA PHE A 25 -7.53 4.65 -2.26
C PHE A 25 -8.80 4.16 -2.96
N ALA A 26 -9.16 4.71 -4.11
CA ALA A 26 -10.28 4.20 -4.90
C ALA A 26 -9.99 2.76 -5.34
N LEU A 27 -8.82 2.49 -5.91
CA LEU A 27 -8.40 1.15 -6.30
C LEU A 27 -8.39 0.17 -5.11
N ALA A 28 -7.87 0.60 -3.96
CA ALA A 28 -7.85 -0.25 -2.77
C ALA A 28 -9.25 -0.64 -2.30
N ARG A 29 -10.24 0.25 -2.39
CA ARG A 29 -11.65 -0.07 -2.06
C ARG A 29 -12.24 -1.07 -3.05
N GLU A 30 -11.98 -0.89 -4.34
CA GLU A 30 -12.47 -1.81 -5.38
C GLU A 30 -11.89 -3.22 -5.18
N PHE A 31 -10.58 -3.34 -4.96
CA PHE A 31 -9.95 -4.63 -4.68
C PHE A 31 -10.46 -5.26 -3.38
N ALA A 32 -10.59 -4.47 -2.31
CA ALA A 32 -11.16 -4.96 -1.06
C ALA A 32 -12.60 -5.45 -1.22
N ALA A 33 -13.43 -4.75 -2.00
CA ALA A 33 -14.80 -5.15 -2.30
C ALA A 33 -14.88 -6.45 -3.12
N MET A 34 -13.83 -6.77 -3.89
CA MET A 34 -13.66 -8.06 -4.57
C MET A 34 -13.06 -9.16 -3.66
N GLY A 35 -12.81 -8.85 -2.39
CA GLY A 35 -12.23 -9.76 -1.39
C GLY A 35 -10.70 -9.86 -1.44
N GLU A 36 -10.03 -9.00 -2.22
CA GLU A 36 -8.57 -8.96 -2.31
C GLU A 36 -7.96 -8.10 -1.20
N ASN A 37 -6.89 -8.60 -0.60
CA ASN A 37 -6.16 -7.87 0.44
C ASN A 37 -5.16 -6.90 -0.20
N VAL A 38 -5.08 -5.68 0.34
CA VAL A 38 -4.30 -4.59 -0.24
C VAL A 38 -3.34 -4.00 0.78
N LEU A 39 -2.06 -3.91 0.39
CA LEU A 39 -1.08 -3.10 1.10
C LEU A 39 -0.72 -1.87 0.27
N ILE A 40 -0.94 -0.70 0.87
CA ILE A 40 -0.68 0.60 0.28
C ILE A 40 0.61 1.16 0.88
N THR A 41 1.49 1.68 0.03
CA THR A 41 2.64 2.46 0.50
C THR A 41 3.09 3.47 -0.55
N ALA A 42 4.17 4.22 -0.28
CA ALA A 42 4.76 5.17 -1.19
C ALA A 42 6.29 5.11 -1.12
N THR A 43 6.97 5.63 -2.16
CA THR A 43 8.43 5.78 -2.15
C THR A 43 8.92 7.01 -1.40
N THR A 44 8.03 7.97 -1.17
CA THR A 44 8.35 9.25 -0.54
C THR A 44 7.52 9.45 0.72
N ARG A 45 6.37 10.12 0.60
CA ARG A 45 5.52 10.49 1.73
C ARG A 45 4.04 10.45 1.33
N LEU A 46 3.19 10.06 2.27
CA LEU A 46 1.73 10.19 2.18
C LEU A 46 1.25 11.23 3.19
N GLY A 47 0.24 12.04 2.85
CA GLY A 47 -0.38 12.93 3.82
C GLY A 47 -1.07 12.12 4.91
N ARG A 48 -0.74 12.37 6.18
CA ARG A 48 -1.35 11.64 7.30
C ARG A 48 -2.85 11.91 7.39
N HIS A 49 -3.26 13.14 7.13
CA HIS A 49 -4.67 13.54 7.07
C HIS A 49 -5.44 12.81 5.95
N GLU A 50 -4.77 12.46 4.84
CA GLU A 50 -5.38 11.70 3.75
C GLU A 50 -5.59 10.23 4.14
N CYS A 51 -4.76 9.70 5.04
CA CYS A 51 -4.78 8.30 5.49
C CYS A 51 -5.71 8.08 6.69
N GLN A 52 -5.80 9.07 7.59
CA GLN A 52 -6.57 8.98 8.83
C GLN A 52 -8.05 8.69 8.56
N GLY A 53 -8.60 7.72 9.30
CA GLY A 53 -10.01 7.33 9.23
C GLY A 53 -10.42 6.59 7.96
N ARG A 54 -9.49 6.34 7.02
CA ARG A 54 -9.80 5.61 5.77
C ARG A 54 -9.44 4.13 5.85
N PHE A 55 -8.21 3.84 6.28
CA PHE A 55 -7.68 2.48 6.37
C PHE A 55 -6.77 2.33 7.58
N ARG A 56 -6.50 1.09 7.98
CA ARG A 56 -5.56 0.78 9.05
C ARG A 56 -4.15 1.23 8.64
N VAL A 57 -3.45 1.95 9.52
CA VAL A 57 -2.05 2.33 9.30
C VAL A 57 -1.15 1.43 10.15
N ALA A 58 -0.15 0.82 9.54
CA ALA A 58 0.82 -0.02 10.21
C ALA A 58 2.25 0.45 9.94
N LYS A 59 3.09 0.40 10.99
CA LYS A 59 4.52 0.68 10.85
C LYS A 59 5.27 -0.60 10.50
N ALA A 60 6.19 -0.50 9.55
CA ALA A 60 7.11 -1.58 9.20
C ALA A 60 8.52 -0.99 8.99
N GLN A 61 9.57 -1.78 9.24
CA GLN A 61 10.95 -1.38 9.00
C GLN A 61 11.60 -2.34 8.01
N GLY A 62 11.90 -1.83 6.82
CA GLY A 62 12.51 -2.61 5.74
C GLY A 62 11.60 -3.68 5.12
N ALA A 63 12.17 -4.43 4.18
CA ALA A 63 11.42 -5.36 3.32
C ALA A 63 10.83 -6.54 4.08
N GLY A 64 11.59 -7.13 5.01
CA GLY A 64 11.13 -8.28 5.80
C GLY A 64 9.91 -7.97 6.66
N ALA A 65 9.86 -6.78 7.27
CA ALA A 65 8.70 -6.36 8.04
C ALA A 65 7.47 -6.08 7.17
N LEU A 66 7.66 -5.55 5.95
CA LEU A 66 6.57 -5.37 4.99
C LEU A 66 5.98 -6.70 4.52
N VAL A 67 6.85 -7.67 4.25
CA VAL A 67 6.48 -9.06 3.93
C VAL A 67 5.71 -9.68 5.09
N ALA A 68 6.22 -9.56 6.32
CA ALA A 68 5.52 -10.07 7.50
C ALA A 68 4.15 -9.41 7.68
N LEU A 69 4.07 -8.08 7.49
CA LEU A 69 2.82 -7.33 7.56
C LEU A 69 1.80 -7.83 6.51
N ALA A 70 2.24 -8.11 5.28
CA ALA A 70 1.39 -8.67 4.23
C ALA A 70 0.72 -9.99 4.68
N SER A 71 1.49 -10.87 5.32
CA SER A 71 1.01 -12.15 5.85
C SER A 71 0.03 -12.01 7.02
N THR A 72 -0.09 -10.82 7.62
CA THR A 72 -1.08 -10.54 8.69
C THR A 72 -2.42 -10.03 8.16
N LEU A 73 -2.53 -9.76 6.85
CA LEU A 73 -3.77 -9.25 6.26
C LEU A 73 -4.88 -10.30 6.39
N VAL A 74 -6.01 -9.85 6.93
CA VAL A 74 -7.17 -10.72 7.14
C VAL A 74 -7.78 -11.06 5.78
N PRO A 75 -8.02 -12.35 5.45
CA PRO A 75 -8.68 -12.71 4.20
C PRO A 75 -10.06 -12.06 4.06
N GLY A 76 -10.41 -11.63 2.86
CA GLY A 76 -11.73 -11.06 2.56
C GLY A 76 -11.76 -9.53 2.42
N GLY A 77 -10.63 -8.92 2.04
CA GLY A 77 -10.61 -7.50 1.65
C GLY A 77 -9.93 -6.56 2.66
N ASP A 78 -8.96 -7.03 3.45
CA ASP A 78 -8.24 -6.14 4.37
C ASP A 78 -7.38 -5.14 3.61
N VAL A 79 -7.36 -3.89 4.06
CA VAL A 79 -6.56 -2.80 3.48
C VAL A 79 -5.70 -2.18 4.56
N VAL A 80 -4.38 -2.20 4.35
CA VAL A 80 -3.42 -1.56 5.25
C VAL A 80 -2.58 -0.53 4.51
N ILE A 81 -2.31 0.60 5.16
CA ILE A 81 -1.31 1.57 4.73
C ILE A 81 -0.04 1.30 5.54
N ALA A 82 1.03 0.89 4.86
CA ALA A 82 2.34 0.65 5.46
C ALA A 82 3.24 1.89 5.34
N CYS A 83 3.91 2.24 6.45
CA CYS A 83 4.87 3.33 6.51
C CYS A 83 6.06 2.99 7.42
N SER A 84 7.19 3.67 7.23
CA SER A 84 8.34 3.58 8.15
C SER A 84 8.15 4.41 9.42
N GLY A 85 7.23 5.37 9.39
CA GLY A 85 6.88 6.19 10.54
C GLY A 85 6.29 7.54 10.13
N PRO A 86 5.93 8.39 11.09
CA PRO A 86 5.67 9.79 10.80
C PRO A 86 6.96 10.52 10.39
N ASP A 87 6.83 11.57 9.59
CA ASP A 87 7.91 12.52 9.36
C ASP A 87 8.18 13.38 10.61
N PRO A 88 9.26 14.18 10.66
CA PRO A 88 9.58 14.99 11.84
C PRO A 88 8.45 15.94 12.27
N GLY A 89 7.63 16.42 11.33
CA GLY A 89 6.46 17.26 11.60
C GLY A 89 5.20 16.49 12.03
N GLY A 90 5.18 15.17 11.89
CA GLY A 90 4.02 14.33 12.23
C GLY A 90 2.81 14.44 11.28
N GLU A 91 2.95 15.21 10.20
CA GLU A 91 1.90 15.48 9.22
C GLU A 91 1.90 14.50 8.06
N LYS A 92 3.03 13.80 7.85
CA LYS A 92 3.20 12.86 6.75
C LYS A 92 3.63 11.51 7.27
N LEU A 93 3.22 10.47 6.57
CA LEU A 93 3.74 9.11 6.74
C LEU A 93 4.89 8.94 5.77
N VAL A 94 6.06 8.59 6.28
CA VAL A 94 7.25 8.30 5.49
C VAL A 94 7.09 6.91 4.86
N GLY A 95 7.31 6.85 3.56
CA GLY A 95 7.27 5.63 2.78
C GLY A 95 8.52 4.76 2.97
N PHE A 96 8.81 3.97 1.95
CA PHE A 96 10.00 3.11 1.87
C PHE A 96 10.80 3.45 0.63
N PRO A 97 12.14 3.38 0.68
CA PRO A 97 12.92 3.68 -0.49
C PRO A 97 12.71 2.59 -1.57
N PRO A 98 12.88 2.90 -2.87
CA PRO A 98 12.58 2.00 -3.97
C PRO A 98 13.21 0.60 -3.81
N GLU A 99 14.45 0.52 -3.35
CA GLU A 99 15.17 -0.73 -3.13
C GLU A 99 14.49 -1.66 -2.12
N THR A 100 13.77 -1.10 -1.14
CA THR A 100 12.97 -1.87 -0.19
C THR A 100 11.74 -2.47 -0.89
N LEU A 101 11.08 -1.68 -1.75
CA LEU A 101 9.92 -2.15 -2.49
C LEU A 101 10.30 -3.17 -3.57
N ASP A 102 11.45 -2.99 -4.22
CA ASP A 102 12.00 -3.97 -5.15
C ASP A 102 12.30 -5.31 -4.47
N ALA A 103 12.88 -5.28 -3.27
CA ALA A 103 13.12 -6.50 -2.49
C ALA A 103 11.82 -7.20 -2.12
N VAL A 104 10.80 -6.43 -1.74
CA VAL A 104 9.45 -6.92 -1.47
C VAL A 104 8.81 -7.56 -2.72
N PHE A 105 8.92 -6.90 -3.87
CA PHE A 105 8.40 -7.41 -5.15
C PHE A 105 9.09 -8.73 -5.54
N ARG A 106 10.42 -8.81 -5.42
CA ARG A 106 11.19 -10.02 -5.71
C ARG A 106 10.89 -11.17 -4.74
N ALA A 107 10.46 -10.87 -3.52
CA ALA A 107 10.09 -11.89 -2.55
C ALA A 107 8.78 -12.62 -2.91
N GLY A 108 7.99 -12.11 -3.86
CA GLY A 108 6.79 -12.78 -4.37
C GLY A 108 5.66 -12.95 -3.36
N VAL A 109 5.66 -12.14 -2.30
CA VAL A 109 4.70 -12.24 -1.17
C VAL A 109 3.47 -11.37 -1.40
N PHE A 110 3.69 -10.24 -2.08
CA PHE A 110 2.63 -9.61 -2.83
C PHE A 110 2.61 -10.39 -4.10
N ASP A 111 1.76 -11.40 -4.05
CA ASP A 111 1.12 -11.85 -5.22
C ASP A 111 0.81 -10.62 -6.08
#